data_AF-A0A1M5V9B1-F1
#
_entry.id   AF-A0A1M5V9B1-F1
#
_cell.length_a   1.000
_cell.length_b   1.000
_cell.length_c   1.000
_cell.angle_alpha   90.00
_cell.angle_beta   90.00
_cell.angle_gamma   90.00
#
_symmetry.space_group_name_H-M   'P 1'
#
loop_
_entity.id
_entity.type
_entity.pdbx_description
1 polymer ?
#
loop_
_entity_poly.entity_id
_entity_poly.type
_entity_poly.pdbx_seq_one_letter_code
_entity_poly.pdbx_strand_id
1 'polypeptide(L)'
;MTILKSKKIKSILTGVLAVFLTLSLSGPVFASTNNKDAATQKFSKDTIITTDNAKSILKAYGIDPNTGVKSDKPIASVKTVADLEIALEEGKKLPSKIIDNVTVSPLPLLPSSLAVINAISYETRTTTTKYTSTLSVIYSASGQHYTYGEEAWWTSAGSGSITPKATGIPGTFYQVTEQRRLSNQVYNANTMSSYLQLSYDYDITHYVTVAGFTYPTSSSPIQGSVRFTGVF
;
A
#
# COMPACT_ATOMS: atom_id res chain seq x y z
N MET A 1 55.57 -6.89 73.12
CA MET A 1 54.19 -7.09 73.59
C MET A 1 53.52 -5.72 73.60
N THR A 2 52.58 -5.33 72.74
CA THR A 2 51.76 -6.10 71.79
C THR A 2 51.39 -5.21 70.60
N ILE A 3 51.64 -5.74 69.40
CA ILE A 3 51.33 -5.19 68.08
C ILE A 3 49.80 -5.29 67.88
N LEU A 4 49.06 -4.28 68.33
CA LEU A 4 47.59 -4.31 68.31
C LEU A 4 46.99 -2.98 67.82
N LYS A 5 47.52 -2.41 66.73
CA LYS A 5 46.91 -1.22 66.10
C LYS A 5 46.83 -1.20 64.57
N SER A 6 47.49 -2.12 63.86
CA SER A 6 47.56 -2.09 62.38
C SER A 6 46.37 -2.77 61.67
N LYS A 7 45.82 -3.86 62.23
CA LYS A 7 44.77 -4.65 61.58
C LYS A 7 43.40 -3.95 61.53
N LYS A 8 43.02 -3.23 62.60
CA LYS A 8 41.73 -2.53 62.67
C LYS A 8 41.67 -1.30 61.75
N ILE A 9 42.79 -0.58 61.59
CA ILE A 9 42.87 0.59 60.71
C ILE A 9 42.73 0.18 59.23
N LYS A 10 43.38 -0.92 58.82
CA LYS A 10 43.24 -1.45 57.46
C LYS A 10 41.79 -1.85 57.15
N SER A 11 41.11 -2.50 58.09
CA SER A 11 39.71 -2.93 57.89
C SER A 11 38.73 -1.77 57.74
N ILE A 12 38.96 -0.65 58.45
CA ILE A 12 38.15 0.57 58.33
C ILE A 12 38.42 1.25 56.99
N LEU A 13 39.69 1.33 56.57
CA LEU A 13 40.07 1.95 55.30
C LEU A 13 39.50 1.18 54.09
N THR A 14 39.48 -0.16 54.15
CA THR A 14 38.86 -1.00 53.11
C THR A 14 37.33 -0.82 53.07
N GLY A 15 36.68 -0.65 54.23
CA GLY A 15 35.24 -0.39 54.30
C GLY A 15 34.85 0.95 53.65
N VAL A 16 35.60 2.01 53.92
CA VAL A 16 35.35 3.34 53.32
C VAL A 16 35.59 3.33 51.81
N LEU A 17 36.63 2.61 51.34
CA LEU A 17 36.92 2.49 49.92
C LEU A 17 35.83 1.69 49.17
N ALA A 18 35.27 0.65 49.80
CA ALA A 18 34.17 -0.14 49.23
C ALA A 18 32.88 0.69 49.12
N VAL A 19 32.56 1.50 50.13
CA VAL A 19 31.38 2.40 50.11
C VAL A 19 31.52 3.48 49.03
N PHE A 20 32.71 4.05 48.85
CA PHE A 20 32.99 5.01 47.77
C PHE A 20 32.89 4.37 46.37
N LEU A 21 33.33 3.13 46.20
CA LEU A 21 33.19 2.41 44.92
C LEU A 21 31.72 2.05 44.61
N THR A 22 30.90 1.76 45.63
CA THR A 22 29.47 1.50 45.42
C THR A 22 28.68 2.78 45.11
N LEU A 23 29.09 3.93 45.65
CA LEU A 23 28.47 5.23 45.39
C LEU A 23 28.89 5.83 44.03
N SER A 24 30.05 5.46 43.49
CA SER A 24 30.50 5.90 42.17
C SER A 24 29.97 5.02 41.01
N LEU A 25 29.51 3.80 41.31
CA LEU A 25 28.83 2.92 40.36
C LEU A 25 27.31 3.13 40.31
N SER A 26 26.73 3.88 41.26
CA SER A 26 25.42 4.51 41.09
C SER A 26 25.58 5.79 40.28
N GLY A 27 26.02 5.67 39.02
CA GLY A 27 25.68 6.68 38.02
C GLY A 27 24.15 6.83 37.98
N PRO A 28 23.61 7.95 37.47
CA PRO A 28 22.18 8.08 37.29
C PRO A 28 21.71 6.86 36.50
N VAL A 29 20.97 5.96 37.17
CA VAL A 29 19.99 5.12 36.50
C VAL A 29 19.16 6.14 35.76
N PHE A 30 19.36 6.25 34.45
CA PHE A 30 18.40 6.94 33.60
C PHE A 30 17.08 6.31 34.00
N ALA A 31 16.27 7.09 34.72
CA ALA A 31 14.87 6.82 34.83
C ALA A 31 14.44 6.65 33.38
N SER A 32 14.15 5.41 33.00
CA SER A 32 13.22 5.14 31.93
C SER A 32 11.93 5.78 32.41
N THR A 33 11.82 7.08 32.17
CA THR A 33 10.53 7.70 32.04
C THR A 33 9.92 6.95 30.88
N ASN A 34 8.95 6.11 31.20
CA ASN A 34 7.88 5.77 30.30
C ASN A 34 7.15 7.08 29.94
N ASN A 35 7.83 8.02 29.29
CA ASN A 35 7.23 9.06 28.51
C ASN A 35 6.76 8.37 27.23
N LYS A 36 5.65 7.65 27.35
CA LYS A 36 4.62 7.78 26.33
C LYS A 36 4.41 9.28 26.20
N ASP A 37 4.62 9.82 25.00
CA ASP A 37 4.74 11.24 24.68
C ASP A 37 6.19 11.75 24.71
N ALA A 38 7.07 11.07 23.97
CA ALA A 38 8.14 11.80 23.29
C ALA A 38 7.48 12.92 22.49
N ALA A 39 7.69 14.17 22.91
CA ALA A 39 7.16 15.35 22.22
C ALA A 39 7.45 15.20 20.72
N THR A 40 6.40 15.02 19.93
CA THR A 40 6.53 14.84 18.49
C THR A 40 7.27 16.05 17.94
N GLN A 41 8.52 15.84 17.49
CA GLN A 41 9.34 16.91 16.94
C GLN A 41 8.56 17.54 15.78
N LYS A 42 8.11 18.78 15.97
CA LYS A 42 7.29 19.47 14.97
C LYS A 42 8.20 20.15 13.96
N PHE A 43 8.15 19.69 12.72
CA PHE A 43 8.87 20.32 11.60
C PHE A 43 8.00 21.43 10.98
N SER A 44 8.63 22.47 10.44
CA SER A 44 7.89 23.47 9.66
C SER A 44 7.48 22.86 8.32
N LYS A 45 6.35 23.30 7.77
CA LYS A 45 5.84 22.81 6.47
C LYS A 45 6.84 23.04 5.33
N ASP A 46 7.59 24.12 5.38
CA ASP A 46 8.60 24.49 4.38
C ASP A 46 9.94 23.75 4.56
N THR A 47 10.08 22.91 5.58
CA THR A 47 11.29 22.11 5.78
C THR A 47 11.47 21.17 4.59
N ILE A 48 12.61 21.30 3.90
CA ILE A 48 13.01 20.40 2.82
C ILE A 48 13.43 19.06 3.41
N ILE A 49 12.89 17.98 2.87
CA ILE A 49 13.23 16.61 3.25
C ILE A 49 14.47 16.18 2.46
N THR A 50 15.53 15.87 3.17
CA THR A 50 16.79 15.34 2.66
C THR A 50 17.03 13.94 3.22
N THR A 51 18.03 13.22 2.70
CA THR A 51 18.44 11.92 3.25
C THR A 51 18.81 12.00 4.73
N ASP A 52 19.36 13.13 5.17
CA ASP A 52 19.90 13.30 6.52
C ASP A 52 18.79 13.51 7.57
N ASN A 53 17.70 14.20 7.19
CA ASN A 53 16.59 14.50 8.09
C ASN A 53 15.35 13.60 7.88
N ALA A 54 15.27 12.85 6.78
CA ALA A 54 14.11 12.02 6.44
C ALA A 54 13.72 11.07 7.58
N LYS A 55 14.69 10.41 8.23
CA LYS A 55 14.43 9.47 9.33
C LYS A 55 13.69 10.12 10.50
N SER A 56 14.10 11.33 10.89
CA SER A 56 13.49 12.07 12.00
C SER A 56 12.10 12.58 11.63
N ILE A 57 11.94 13.07 10.40
CA ILE A 57 10.66 13.54 9.87
C ILE A 57 9.67 12.37 9.80
N LEU A 58 10.02 11.26 9.15
CA LEU A 58 9.15 10.07 9.05
C LEU A 58 8.67 9.60 10.42
N LYS A 59 9.57 9.51 11.41
CA LYS A 59 9.22 9.15 12.79
C LYS A 59 8.23 10.14 13.43
N ALA A 60 8.41 11.44 13.23
CA ALA A 60 7.50 12.46 13.75
C ALA A 60 6.10 12.35 13.13
N TYR A 61 5.99 11.83 11.91
CA TYR A 61 4.72 11.59 11.22
C TYR A 61 4.21 10.14 11.38
N GLY A 62 4.79 9.35 12.30
CA GLY A 62 4.32 8.00 12.63
C GLY A 62 4.65 6.94 11.58
N ILE A 63 5.55 7.23 10.65
CA ILE A 63 6.04 6.27 9.64
C ILE A 63 7.32 5.63 10.19
N ASP A 64 7.38 4.31 10.23
CA ASP A 64 8.60 3.60 10.58
C ASP A 64 9.63 3.75 9.44
N PRO A 65 10.75 4.46 9.65
CA PRO A 65 11.75 4.66 8.60
C PRO A 65 12.44 3.36 8.17
N ASN A 66 12.32 2.27 8.94
CA ASN A 66 12.96 1.00 8.61
C ASN A 66 12.10 0.12 7.68
N THR A 67 10.82 0.45 7.45
CA THR A 67 9.96 -0.27 6.50
C THR A 67 10.10 0.25 5.08
N GLY A 68 10.94 1.28 4.87
CA GLY A 68 11.18 1.88 3.57
C GLY A 68 11.89 0.94 2.63
N VAL A 69 11.32 0.74 1.44
CA VAL A 69 11.98 0.01 0.35
C VAL A 69 12.56 1.01 -0.62
N LYS A 70 13.79 0.81 -1.08
CA LYS A 70 14.41 1.70 -2.08
C LYS A 70 13.53 1.76 -3.33
N SER A 71 13.22 2.97 -3.80
CA SER A 71 12.40 3.16 -4.99
C SER A 71 13.27 3.06 -6.23
N ASP A 72 13.12 1.97 -6.98
CA ASP A 72 13.75 1.83 -8.30
C ASP A 72 12.97 2.55 -9.42
N LYS A 73 11.75 3.00 -9.12
CA LYS A 73 10.89 3.70 -10.08
C LYS A 73 11.17 5.20 -10.07
N PRO A 74 11.09 5.90 -11.21
CA PRO A 74 11.23 7.36 -11.33
C PRO A 74 9.97 8.06 -10.81
N ILE A 75 9.63 7.83 -9.56
CA ILE A 75 8.53 8.51 -8.87
C ILE A 75 9.16 9.74 -8.23
N ALA A 76 8.66 10.93 -8.59
CA ALA A 76 9.11 12.17 -7.99
C ALA A 76 8.97 12.06 -6.47
N SER A 77 10.04 12.20 -5.69
CA SER A 77 9.93 12.17 -4.22
C SER A 77 9.13 13.37 -3.72
N VAL A 78 8.43 13.21 -2.59
CA VAL A 78 8.00 14.39 -1.81
C VAL A 78 9.23 15.19 -1.42
N LYS A 79 9.13 16.52 -1.45
CA LYS A 79 10.27 17.42 -1.27
C LYS A 79 10.22 18.16 0.06
N THR A 80 9.02 18.46 0.54
CA THR A 80 8.80 19.23 1.76
C THR A 80 7.92 18.46 2.76
N VAL A 81 7.94 18.92 4.00
CA VAL A 81 7.01 18.42 5.03
C VAL A 81 5.55 18.70 4.65
N ALA A 82 5.26 19.82 3.98
CA ALA A 82 3.93 20.11 3.45
C ALA A 82 3.46 19.03 2.46
N ASP A 83 4.33 18.63 1.53
CA ASP A 83 4.02 17.58 0.55
C ASP A 83 3.76 16.24 1.24
N LEU A 84 4.55 15.91 2.27
CA LEU A 84 4.38 14.70 3.07
C LEU A 84 3.04 14.71 3.81
N GLU A 85 2.66 15.82 4.44
CA GLU A 85 1.36 15.96 5.10
C GLU A 85 0.21 15.74 4.11
N ILE A 86 0.27 16.36 2.93
CA ILE A 86 -0.74 16.20 1.88
C ILE A 86 -0.83 14.74 1.43
N ALA A 87 0.31 14.08 1.20
CA ALA A 87 0.37 12.68 0.81
C ALA A 87 -0.23 11.75 1.87
N LEU A 88 0.05 12.00 3.15
CA LEU A 88 -0.48 11.20 4.26
C LEU A 88 -1.99 11.41 4.43
N GLU A 89 -2.46 12.64 4.30
CA GLU A 89 -3.89 12.94 4.34
C GLU A 89 -4.64 12.28 3.17
N GLU A 90 -4.05 12.18 1.98
CA GLU A 90 -4.67 11.43 0.88
C GLU A 90 -4.76 9.93 1.19
N GLY A 91 -3.71 9.34 1.74
CA GLY A 91 -3.71 7.93 2.14
C GLY A 91 -4.85 7.61 3.11
N LYS A 92 -5.20 8.55 4.01
CA LYS A 92 -6.32 8.40 4.96
C LYS A 92 -7.71 8.45 4.31
N LYS A 93 -7.82 8.98 3.09
CA LYS A 93 -9.10 9.02 2.35
C LYS A 93 -9.46 7.67 1.72
N LEU A 94 -8.55 6.67 1.74
CA LEU A 94 -8.92 5.34 1.29
C LEU A 94 -9.96 4.76 2.25
N PRO A 95 -11.13 4.35 1.74
CA PRO A 95 -12.12 3.66 2.56
C PRO A 95 -11.54 2.33 3.05
N SER A 96 -11.98 1.87 4.23
CA SER A 96 -11.49 0.63 4.85
C SER A 96 -11.92 -0.65 4.11
N LYS A 97 -12.93 -0.56 3.24
CA LYS A 97 -13.35 -1.61 2.32
C LYS A 97 -14.08 -1.00 1.13
N ILE A 98 -13.76 -1.45 -0.07
CA ILE A 98 -14.48 -1.10 -1.29
C ILE A 98 -15.18 -2.36 -1.78
N ILE A 99 -16.50 -2.38 -1.66
CA ILE A 99 -17.34 -3.35 -2.36
C ILE A 99 -17.86 -2.63 -3.59
N ASP A 100 -17.32 -2.99 -4.75
CA ASP A 100 -17.91 -2.53 -6.00
C ASP A 100 -19.23 -3.28 -6.16
N ASN A 101 -20.34 -2.59 -5.87
CA ASN A 101 -21.71 -3.12 -5.97
C ASN A 101 -22.10 -3.29 -7.44
N VAL A 102 -21.40 -4.19 -8.11
CA VAL A 102 -21.72 -4.69 -9.44
C VAL A 102 -21.76 -6.22 -9.29
N THR A 103 -22.44 -6.71 -8.25
CA THR A 103 -23.05 -8.04 -8.27
C THR A 103 -24.22 -7.96 -9.24
N VAL A 104 -23.90 -7.79 -10.52
CA VAL A 104 -24.91 -8.04 -11.52
C VAL A 104 -24.98 -9.55 -11.55
N SER A 105 -26.07 -10.11 -11.02
CA SER A 105 -26.40 -11.52 -11.22
C SER A 105 -26.12 -11.85 -12.69
N PRO A 106 -25.41 -12.94 -13.01
CA PRO A 106 -25.12 -13.30 -14.38
C PRO A 106 -26.41 -13.16 -15.18
N LEU A 107 -26.36 -12.42 -16.29
CA LEU A 107 -27.53 -12.35 -17.18
C LEU A 107 -27.96 -13.79 -17.48
N PRO A 108 -29.26 -14.09 -17.47
CA PRO A 108 -29.75 -15.45 -17.69
C PRO A 108 -29.07 -16.04 -18.92
N LEU A 109 -28.53 -17.25 -18.74
CA LEU A 109 -27.91 -18.00 -19.83
C LEU A 109 -28.98 -18.23 -20.89
N LEU A 110 -28.83 -17.58 -22.05
CA LEU A 110 -29.70 -17.88 -23.19
C LEU A 110 -29.22 -19.22 -23.79
N PRO A 111 -30.13 -20.15 -24.09
CA PRO A 111 -29.74 -21.43 -24.69
C PRO A 111 -28.96 -21.19 -25.98
N SER A 112 -27.71 -21.65 -26.04
CA SER A 112 -26.85 -21.53 -27.21
C SER A 112 -27.33 -22.49 -28.29
N SER A 113 -28.14 -22.02 -29.22
CA SER A 113 -28.52 -22.77 -30.42
C SER A 113 -27.86 -22.18 -31.66
N LEU A 114 -26.53 -21.98 -31.67
CA LEU A 114 -25.84 -21.53 -32.89
C LEU A 114 -24.45 -22.17 -33.04
N ALA A 115 -24.12 -22.46 -34.29
CA ALA A 115 -22.92 -23.15 -34.75
C ALA A 115 -21.63 -22.50 -34.24
N VAL A 116 -20.58 -23.30 -34.06
CA VAL A 116 -19.23 -22.83 -33.72
C VAL A 116 -18.71 -21.96 -34.86
N ILE A 117 -18.87 -20.64 -34.74
CA ILE A 117 -18.25 -19.67 -35.63
C ILE A 117 -16.87 -19.36 -35.04
N ASN A 118 -15.82 -19.62 -35.81
CA ASN A 118 -14.44 -19.35 -35.38
C ASN A 118 -14.26 -17.85 -35.10
N ALA A 119 -13.56 -17.53 -34.01
CA ALA A 119 -13.17 -16.16 -33.69
C ALA A 119 -12.32 -15.55 -34.81
N ILE A 120 -12.51 -14.26 -35.08
CA ILE A 120 -11.75 -13.55 -36.13
C ILE A 120 -10.57 -12.80 -35.52
N SER A 121 -10.65 -12.38 -34.26
CA SER A 121 -9.62 -11.58 -33.61
C SER A 121 -9.51 -11.82 -32.09
N TYR A 122 -8.50 -11.21 -31.49
CA TYR A 122 -8.33 -11.10 -30.05
C TYR A 122 -8.44 -9.63 -29.66
N GLU A 123 -9.31 -9.30 -28.71
CA GLU A 123 -9.56 -7.92 -28.30
C GLU A 123 -9.40 -7.75 -26.80
N THR A 124 -8.99 -6.55 -26.38
CA THR A 124 -8.93 -6.14 -24.97
C THR A 124 -9.83 -4.93 -24.76
N ARG A 125 -10.73 -5.03 -23.80
CA ARG A 125 -11.56 -3.91 -23.34
C ARG A 125 -11.02 -3.39 -22.02
N THR A 126 -11.23 -2.09 -21.79
CA THR A 126 -10.86 -1.44 -20.53
C THR A 126 -12.01 -0.59 -20.01
N THR A 127 -12.11 -0.49 -18.68
CA THR A 127 -12.96 0.49 -18.01
C THR A 127 -12.18 1.08 -16.85
N THR A 128 -12.53 2.30 -16.45
CA THR A 128 -11.88 2.99 -15.34
C THR A 128 -12.91 3.27 -14.25
N THR A 129 -12.67 2.73 -13.05
CA THR A 129 -13.46 3.04 -11.86
C THR A 129 -12.72 4.04 -11.00
N LYS A 130 -13.36 5.15 -10.67
CA LYS A 130 -12.82 6.16 -9.76
C LYS A 130 -13.29 5.89 -8.34
N TYR A 131 -12.35 5.67 -7.40
CA TYR A 131 -12.67 5.41 -5.99
C TYR A 131 -12.50 6.65 -5.12
N THR A 132 -11.49 7.48 -5.39
CA THR A 132 -11.29 8.77 -4.71
C THR A 132 -10.99 9.86 -5.74
N SER A 133 -10.76 11.10 -5.30
CA SER A 133 -10.29 12.18 -6.17
C SER A 133 -8.94 11.87 -6.83
N THR A 134 -8.10 11.03 -6.20
CA THR A 134 -6.74 10.74 -6.67
C THR A 134 -6.51 9.29 -7.07
N LEU A 135 -7.42 8.38 -6.71
CA LEU A 135 -7.34 6.96 -7.05
C LEU A 135 -8.39 6.61 -8.09
N SER A 136 -7.90 6.17 -9.26
CA SER A 136 -8.69 5.45 -10.25
C SER A 136 -8.04 4.11 -10.54
N VAL A 137 -8.85 3.08 -10.81
CA VAL A 137 -8.36 1.76 -11.19
C VAL A 137 -8.85 1.45 -12.59
N ILE A 138 -7.92 1.08 -13.46
CA ILE A 138 -8.22 0.58 -14.79
C ILE A 138 -8.33 -0.93 -14.72
N TYR A 139 -9.51 -1.44 -15.05
CA TYR A 139 -9.76 -2.85 -15.25
C TYR A 139 -9.68 -3.16 -16.74
N SER A 140 -8.98 -4.23 -17.09
CA SER A 140 -8.98 -4.75 -18.46
C SER A 140 -9.36 -6.22 -18.50
N ALA A 141 -10.09 -6.61 -19.53
CA ALA A 141 -10.38 -8.00 -19.85
C ALA A 141 -10.19 -8.20 -21.34
N SER A 142 -9.57 -9.31 -21.70
CA SER A 142 -9.32 -9.70 -23.08
C SER A 142 -9.98 -11.02 -23.40
N GLY A 143 -10.14 -11.31 -24.69
CA GLY A 143 -10.79 -12.53 -25.15
C GLY A 143 -10.77 -12.65 -26.66
N GLN A 144 -11.23 -13.79 -27.15
CA GLN A 144 -11.49 -13.97 -28.57
C GLN A 144 -12.83 -13.32 -28.93
N HIS A 145 -12.84 -12.56 -30.02
CA HIS A 145 -13.97 -11.76 -30.45
C HIS A 145 -14.29 -12.05 -31.92
N TYR A 146 -15.57 -12.10 -32.23
CA TYR A 146 -16.10 -12.16 -33.58
C TYR A 146 -16.73 -10.83 -33.90
N THR A 147 -16.47 -10.32 -35.11
CA THR A 147 -17.17 -9.17 -35.66
C THR A 147 -17.36 -9.34 -37.17
N TYR A 148 -18.59 -9.12 -37.64
CA TYR A 148 -18.93 -9.08 -39.06
C TYR A 148 -20.15 -8.19 -39.28
N GLY A 149 -19.99 -7.08 -40.00
CA GLY A 149 -21.05 -6.08 -40.13
C GLY A 149 -21.44 -5.50 -38.76
N GLU A 150 -22.73 -5.56 -38.42
CA GLU A 150 -23.27 -5.12 -37.12
C GLU A 150 -23.24 -6.22 -36.05
N GLU A 151 -22.84 -7.43 -36.42
CA GLU A 151 -22.78 -8.57 -35.50
C GLU A 151 -21.44 -8.59 -34.77
N ALA A 152 -21.48 -8.64 -33.43
CA ALA A 152 -20.29 -8.68 -32.60
C ALA A 152 -20.51 -9.45 -31.29
N TRP A 153 -19.60 -10.36 -30.96
CA TRP A 153 -19.67 -11.15 -29.72
C TRP A 153 -18.32 -11.73 -29.28
N TRP A 154 -18.21 -12.01 -27.98
CA TRP A 154 -17.14 -12.80 -27.39
C TRP A 154 -17.38 -14.30 -27.61
N THR A 155 -16.32 -15.02 -27.95
CA THR A 155 -16.34 -16.48 -28.12
C THR A 155 -15.60 -17.20 -27.00
N SER A 156 -14.55 -16.58 -26.44
CA SER A 156 -13.82 -17.10 -25.29
C SER A 156 -13.16 -15.99 -24.46
N ALA A 157 -12.89 -16.28 -23.19
CA ALA A 157 -12.17 -15.38 -22.30
C ALA A 157 -10.65 -15.59 -22.38
N GLY A 158 -9.91 -14.48 -22.33
CA GLY A 158 -8.47 -14.43 -22.19
C GLY A 158 -8.05 -13.89 -20.82
N SER A 159 -6.94 -13.15 -20.78
CA SER A 159 -6.42 -12.55 -19.56
C SER A 159 -7.27 -11.39 -19.05
N GLY A 160 -7.02 -10.97 -17.80
CA GLY A 160 -7.48 -9.70 -17.27
C GLY A 160 -6.38 -9.01 -16.49
N SER A 161 -6.53 -7.70 -16.24
CA SER A 161 -5.56 -6.92 -15.46
C SER A 161 -6.24 -5.87 -14.59
N ILE A 162 -5.54 -5.49 -13.52
CA ILE A 162 -5.90 -4.40 -12.61
C ILE A 162 -4.73 -3.44 -12.56
N THR A 163 -4.93 -2.19 -12.98
CA THR A 163 -3.89 -1.17 -13.01
C THR A 163 -4.35 0.07 -12.25
N PRO A 164 -3.87 0.28 -11.02
CA PRO A 164 -4.17 1.50 -10.29
C PRO A 164 -3.44 2.70 -10.90
N LYS A 165 -4.09 3.85 -10.88
CA LYS A 165 -3.56 5.14 -11.31
C LYS A 165 -3.76 6.17 -10.22
N ALA A 166 -2.66 6.85 -9.88
CA ALA A 166 -2.66 8.02 -9.02
C ALA A 166 -2.78 9.29 -9.88
N THR A 167 -3.53 10.29 -9.41
CA THR A 167 -3.58 11.61 -10.04
C THR A 167 -3.27 12.71 -9.02
N GLY A 168 -2.40 13.64 -9.39
CA GLY A 168 -2.35 14.98 -8.77
C GLY A 168 -1.56 15.14 -7.46
N ILE A 169 -0.88 14.10 -6.95
CA ILE A 169 -0.04 14.24 -5.75
C ILE A 169 1.38 13.71 -6.02
N PRO A 170 2.39 14.60 -6.11
CA PRO A 170 3.79 14.21 -6.25
C PRO A 170 4.23 13.25 -5.14
N GLY A 171 5.08 12.28 -5.46
CA GLY A 171 5.61 11.35 -4.45
C GLY A 171 4.63 10.33 -3.93
N THR A 172 3.46 10.21 -4.54
CA THR A 172 2.49 9.18 -4.16
C THR A 172 2.17 8.26 -5.33
N PHE A 173 1.87 7.02 -4.99
CA PHE A 173 1.32 6.08 -5.95
C PHE A 173 0.52 5.00 -5.24
N TYR A 174 -0.22 4.25 -6.05
CA TYR A 174 -1.00 3.10 -5.61
C TYR A 174 -0.45 1.84 -6.26
N GLN A 175 -0.46 0.74 -5.52
CA GLN A 175 -0.08 -0.57 -6.04
C GLN A 175 -1.01 -1.65 -5.51
N VAL A 176 -1.32 -2.63 -6.35
CA VAL A 176 -1.94 -3.89 -5.92
C VAL A 176 -0.90 -4.69 -5.16
N THR A 177 -1.12 -4.91 -3.88
CA THR A 177 -0.15 -5.57 -2.98
C THR A 177 -0.46 -7.03 -2.74
N GLU A 178 -1.74 -7.40 -2.76
CA GLU A 178 -2.18 -8.78 -2.67
C GLU A 178 -3.31 -9.00 -3.67
N GLN A 179 -3.23 -10.05 -4.48
CA GLN A 179 -4.29 -10.43 -5.42
C GLN A 179 -4.80 -11.82 -5.06
N ARG A 180 -5.91 -11.86 -4.32
CA ARG A 180 -6.55 -13.11 -3.89
C ARG A 180 -7.36 -13.76 -5.00
N ARG A 181 -7.98 -12.94 -5.85
CA ARG A 181 -8.75 -13.42 -7.02
C ARG A 181 -8.64 -12.45 -8.19
N LEU A 182 -8.40 -13.00 -9.37
CA LEU A 182 -8.58 -12.32 -10.65
C LEU A 182 -9.01 -13.37 -11.68
N SER A 183 -10.27 -13.33 -12.09
CA SER A 183 -10.84 -14.31 -13.03
C SER A 183 -11.63 -13.60 -14.10
N ASN A 184 -11.31 -13.87 -15.36
CA ASN A 184 -12.05 -13.41 -16.51
C ASN A 184 -12.83 -14.57 -17.10
N GLN A 185 -14.13 -14.39 -17.33
CA GLN A 185 -15.02 -15.42 -17.85
C GLN A 185 -15.91 -14.85 -18.94
N VAL A 186 -16.19 -15.64 -19.98
CA VAL A 186 -17.16 -15.29 -21.01
C VAL A 186 -18.52 -15.86 -20.63
N TYR A 187 -19.56 -15.05 -20.77
CA TYR A 187 -20.96 -15.43 -20.60
C TYR A 187 -21.69 -15.26 -21.93
N ASN A 188 -22.69 -16.12 -22.18
CA ASN A 188 -23.46 -16.14 -23.43
C ASN A 188 -22.56 -16.16 -24.69
N ALA A 189 -21.47 -16.94 -24.64
CA ALA A 189 -20.49 -17.02 -25.73
C ALA A 189 -21.16 -17.37 -27.07
N ASN A 190 -20.62 -16.83 -28.16
CA ASN A 190 -21.14 -17.04 -29.52
C ASN A 190 -22.56 -16.47 -29.76
N THR A 191 -22.98 -15.49 -28.96
CA THR A 191 -24.25 -14.79 -29.12
C THR A 191 -24.08 -13.28 -29.02
N MET A 192 -24.99 -12.53 -29.65
CA MET A 192 -25.03 -11.06 -29.55
C MET A 192 -25.19 -10.53 -28.12
N SER A 193 -25.58 -11.37 -27.16
CA SER A 193 -25.67 -10.97 -25.74
C SER A 193 -24.41 -11.31 -24.92
N SER A 194 -23.33 -11.70 -25.59
CA SER A 194 -22.09 -12.09 -24.92
C SER A 194 -21.39 -10.93 -24.20
N TYR A 195 -20.72 -11.26 -23.11
CA TYR A 195 -19.85 -10.34 -22.39
C TYR A 195 -18.74 -11.08 -21.66
N LEU A 196 -17.64 -10.38 -21.43
CA LEU A 196 -16.62 -10.79 -20.48
C LEU A 196 -16.96 -10.24 -19.10
N GLN A 197 -16.78 -11.06 -18.06
CA GLN A 197 -16.88 -10.65 -16.67
C GLN A 197 -15.54 -10.87 -15.96
N LEU A 198 -14.92 -9.77 -15.55
CA LEU A 198 -13.72 -9.79 -14.72
C LEU A 198 -14.13 -9.72 -13.26
N SER A 199 -13.95 -10.80 -12.52
CA SER A 199 -14.19 -10.88 -11.07
C SER A 199 -12.89 -10.74 -10.31
N TYR A 200 -12.84 -9.88 -9.30
CA TYR A 200 -11.62 -9.54 -8.58
C TYR A 200 -11.79 -9.50 -7.05
N ASP A 201 -10.70 -9.77 -6.35
CA ASP A 201 -10.50 -9.58 -4.91
C ASP A 201 -9.01 -9.30 -4.68
N TYR A 202 -8.67 -8.09 -4.25
CA TYR A 202 -7.31 -7.65 -4.08
C TYR A 202 -7.18 -6.54 -3.03
N ASP A 203 -5.98 -6.29 -2.55
CA ASP A 203 -5.65 -5.13 -1.73
C ASP A 203 -4.93 -4.08 -2.56
N ILE A 204 -5.37 -2.84 -2.44
CA ILE A 204 -4.66 -1.67 -2.96
C ILE A 204 -3.99 -0.94 -1.80
N THR A 205 -2.71 -0.65 -1.95
CA THR A 205 -1.93 0.06 -0.94
C THR A 205 -1.46 1.40 -1.50
N HIS A 206 -1.66 2.46 -0.71
CA HIS A 206 -1.11 3.79 -0.95
C HIS A 206 0.33 3.84 -0.44
N TYR A 207 1.20 4.40 -1.26
CA TYR A 207 2.61 4.55 -0.98
C TYR A 207 3.04 6.00 -1.10
N VAL A 208 3.97 6.42 -0.25
CA VAL A 208 4.69 7.69 -0.35
C VAL A 208 6.18 7.45 -0.55
N THR A 209 6.80 8.19 -1.47
CA THR A 209 8.23 8.17 -1.72
C THR A 209 8.88 9.39 -1.09
N VAL A 210 9.79 9.14 -0.14
CA VAL A 210 10.52 10.15 0.63
C VAL A 210 12.01 9.85 0.54
N ALA A 211 12.80 10.80 0.04
CA ALA A 211 14.26 10.71 -0.08
C ALA A 211 14.74 9.42 -0.78
N GLY A 212 14.02 8.96 -1.81
CA GLY A 212 14.36 7.76 -2.59
C GLY A 212 13.89 6.42 -1.98
N PHE A 213 13.17 6.46 -0.87
CA PHE A 213 12.56 5.29 -0.24
C PHE A 213 11.05 5.39 -0.27
N THR A 214 10.38 4.26 -0.45
CA THR A 214 8.94 4.14 -0.53
C THR A 214 8.39 3.48 0.73
N TYR A 215 7.35 4.08 1.29
CA TYR A 215 6.70 3.66 2.53
C TYR A 215 5.21 3.42 2.29
N PRO A 216 4.66 2.26 2.71
CA PRO A 216 3.22 2.04 2.71
C PRO A 216 2.58 2.93 3.78
N THR A 217 1.46 3.58 3.47
CA THR A 217 0.76 4.45 4.42
C THR A 217 -0.65 3.97 4.76
N SER A 218 -1.33 3.33 3.81
CA SER A 218 -2.68 2.79 4.00
C SER A 218 -2.96 1.70 2.99
N SER A 219 -3.86 0.77 3.33
CA SER A 219 -4.29 -0.31 2.45
C SER A 219 -5.79 -0.51 2.55
N SER A 220 -6.41 -0.90 1.43
CA SER A 220 -7.84 -1.16 1.35
C SER A 220 -8.14 -2.40 0.51
N PRO A 221 -8.97 -3.34 1.00
CA PRO A 221 -9.48 -4.44 0.21
C PRO A 221 -10.55 -3.96 -0.77
N ILE A 222 -10.41 -4.40 -2.03
CA ILE A 222 -11.34 -4.15 -3.12
C ILE A 222 -11.87 -5.49 -3.64
N GLN A 223 -13.20 -5.62 -3.64
CA GLN A 223 -13.90 -6.81 -4.12
C GLN A 223 -15.02 -6.40 -5.07
N GLY A 224 -15.14 -7.10 -6.19
CA GLY A 224 -16.20 -6.80 -7.16
C GLY A 224 -16.09 -7.57 -8.46
N SER A 225 -16.86 -7.13 -9.44
CA SER A 225 -16.74 -7.58 -10.82
C SER A 225 -17.11 -6.48 -11.80
N VAL A 226 -16.49 -6.51 -12.98
CA VAL A 226 -16.77 -5.58 -14.09
C VAL A 226 -17.16 -6.38 -15.32
N ARG A 227 -18.09 -5.85 -16.11
CA ARG A 227 -18.55 -6.45 -17.37
C ARG A 227 -18.09 -5.66 -18.59
N PHE A 228 -17.80 -6.38 -19.66
CA PHE A 228 -17.40 -5.82 -20.95
C PHE A 228 -18.24 -6.46 -22.07
N THR A 229 -19.17 -5.71 -22.65
CA THR A 229 -20.09 -6.20 -23.70
C THR A 229 -19.37 -6.40 -25.03
N GLY A 230 -19.88 -7.35 -25.84
CA GLY A 230 -19.37 -7.61 -27.18
C GLY A 230 -19.92 -6.69 -28.26
N VAL A 231 -21.05 -6.01 -28.01
CA VAL A 231 -21.80 -5.17 -28.96
C VAL A 231 -21.41 -3.70 -28.82
N PHE A 232 -21.38 -3.00 -29.96
CA PHE A 232 -21.17 -1.56 -30.11
C PHE A 232 -22.41 -0.86 -30.66
#